data_AF-A0A1S2T677-F1
#
_entry.id   AF-A0A1S2T677-F1
#
_cell.length_a   1.000
_cell.length_b   1.000
_cell.length_c   1.000
_cell.angle_alpha   90.00
_cell.angle_beta   90.00
_cell.angle_gamma   90.00
#
_symmetry.space_group_name_H-M   'P 1'
#
loop_
_entity.id
_entity.type
_entity.pdbx_description
1 polymer ?
#
loop_
_entity_poly.entity_id
_entity_poly.type
_entity_poly.pdbx_seq_one_letter_code
_entity_poly.pdbx_strand_id
1 'polypeptide(L)'
;MLQKEIKFLNQVRKKLHCQEKDCGKNITFQVSENDVEFLGSDKIKFQGKCSKCLGTVTIKSTDWMMFNRLMGETKLVTVKSTYNSLFESPSDTDTE
;
A
#
# COMPACT_ATOMS: atom_id res chain seq x y z
N MET A 1 15.68 -8.19 -18.40
CA MET A 1 15.01 -8.34 -17.09
C MET A 1 15.78 -9.38 -16.29
N LEU A 2 16.25 -9.03 -15.08
CA LEU A 2 17.07 -9.92 -14.24
C LEU A 2 16.20 -11.06 -13.67
N GLN A 3 16.77 -12.25 -13.38
CA GLN A 3 16.01 -13.39 -12.82
C GLN A 3 15.25 -13.04 -11.53
N LYS A 4 15.80 -12.14 -10.69
CA LYS A 4 15.13 -11.64 -9.48
C LYS A 4 13.85 -10.85 -9.79
N GLU A 5 13.87 -9.99 -10.81
CA GLU A 5 12.73 -9.18 -11.24
C GLU A 5 11.59 -10.07 -11.78
N ILE A 6 11.94 -11.11 -12.55
CA ILE A 6 10.97 -12.07 -13.09
C ILE A 6 10.27 -12.83 -11.94
N LYS A 7 11.05 -13.30 -10.96
CA LYS A 7 10.49 -13.99 -9.77
C LYS A 7 9.57 -13.06 -8.98
N PHE A 8 9.98 -11.81 -8.77
CA PHE A 8 9.18 -10.80 -8.09
C PHE A 8 7.85 -10.53 -8.81
N LEU A 9 7.89 -10.25 -10.11
CA LEU A 9 6.69 -10.02 -10.92
C LEU A 9 5.73 -11.20 -10.88
N ASN A 10 6.23 -12.43 -10.99
CA ASN A 10 5.38 -13.62 -10.92
C ASN A 10 4.68 -13.75 -9.55
N GLN A 11 5.32 -13.33 -8.46
CA GLN A 11 4.67 -13.30 -7.14
C GLN A 11 3.57 -12.23 -7.07
N VAL A 12 3.82 -11.06 -7.63
CA VAL A 12 2.84 -9.97 -7.70
C VAL A 12 1.64 -10.36 -8.57
N ARG A 13 1.88 -10.93 -9.76
CA ARG A 13 0.84 -11.42 -10.69
C ARG A 13 -0.08 -12.45 -10.06
N LYS A 14 0.45 -13.35 -9.21
CA LYS A 14 -0.40 -14.32 -8.50
C LYS A 14 -1.42 -13.67 -7.55
N LYS A 15 -1.13 -12.46 -7.08
CA LYS A 15 -2.00 -11.70 -6.15
C LYS A 15 -2.90 -10.70 -6.86
N LEU A 16 -2.62 -10.37 -8.12
CA LEU A 16 -3.33 -9.37 -8.88
C LEU A 16 -3.99 -10.02 -10.10
N HIS A 17 -5.31 -9.90 -10.20
CA HIS A 17 -6.09 -10.51 -11.28
C HIS A 17 -6.28 -9.57 -12.49
N CYS A 18 -5.45 -8.53 -12.63
CA CYS A 18 -5.43 -7.63 -13.79
C CYS A 18 -4.07 -7.63 -14.48
N GLN A 19 -4.01 -7.07 -15.69
CA GLN A 19 -2.75 -6.80 -16.37
C GLN A 19 -1.89 -5.83 -15.55
N GLU A 20 -0.57 -6.01 -15.60
CA GLU A 20 0.39 -5.30 -14.74
C GLU A 20 0.29 -3.78 -14.87
N LYS A 21 0.28 -3.27 -16.10
CA LYS A 21 0.18 -1.83 -16.38
C LYS A 21 -1.15 -1.24 -15.92
N ASP A 22 -2.22 -2.02 -15.99
CA ASP A 22 -3.52 -1.62 -15.47
C ASP A 22 -3.50 -1.58 -13.95
N CYS A 23 -2.95 -2.62 -13.31
CA CYS A 23 -2.86 -2.64 -11.86
C CYS A 23 -1.94 -1.52 -11.35
N GLY A 24 -0.82 -1.21 -12.02
CA GLY A 24 0.10 -0.15 -11.61
C GLY A 24 -0.58 1.22 -11.47
N LYS A 25 -1.40 1.60 -12.47
CA LYS A 25 -2.16 2.86 -12.43
C LYS A 25 -3.27 2.91 -11.38
N ASN A 26 -3.77 1.74 -10.97
CA ASN A 26 -4.95 1.60 -10.12
C ASN A 26 -4.63 1.11 -8.71
N ILE A 27 -3.36 0.80 -8.42
CA ILE A 27 -2.94 0.35 -7.11
C ILE A 27 -2.53 1.55 -6.26
N THR A 28 -3.07 1.58 -5.06
CA THR A 28 -2.70 2.57 -4.04
C THR A 28 -2.08 1.83 -2.87
N PHE A 29 -0.85 2.20 -2.55
CA PHE A 29 -0.14 1.73 -1.37
C PHE A 29 -0.37 2.68 -0.21
N GLN A 30 -0.53 2.09 0.97
CA GLN A 30 -0.68 2.83 2.21
C GLN A 30 0.55 2.60 3.08
N VAL A 31 1.05 3.69 3.67
CA VAL A 31 2.12 3.68 4.69
C VAL A 31 1.68 4.52 5.88
N SER A 32 1.94 4.03 7.09
CA SER A 32 1.69 4.81 8.30
C SER A 32 2.61 6.03 8.35
N GLU A 33 2.13 7.19 8.81
CA GLU A 33 2.98 8.37 9.02
C GLU A 33 4.18 8.07 9.94
N ASN A 34 3.99 7.21 10.93
CA ASN A 34 5.06 6.78 11.84
C ASN A 34 6.12 5.92 11.14
N ASP A 35 5.78 5.30 10.00
CA ASP A 35 6.68 4.41 9.26
C ASP A 35 7.42 5.14 8.13
N VAL A 36 7.10 6.43 7.89
CA VAL A 36 7.70 7.24 6.82
C VAL A 36 9.19 7.45 7.03
N GLU A 37 9.65 7.56 8.28
CA GLU A 37 11.08 7.70 8.58
C GLU A 37 11.90 6.44 8.26
N PHE A 38 11.23 5.29 8.10
CA PHE A 38 11.86 4.01 7.77
C PHE A 38 11.69 3.63 6.29
N LEU A 39 11.28 4.56 5.43
CA LEU A 39 11.28 4.37 3.98
C LEU A 39 12.70 4.00 3.50
N GLY A 40 12.80 2.95 2.69
CA GLY A 40 14.08 2.36 2.26
C GLY A 40 14.63 1.29 3.21
N SER A 41 13.94 0.98 4.32
CA SER A 41 14.28 -0.13 5.21
C SER A 41 13.54 -1.42 4.85
N ASP A 42 14.20 -2.57 5.01
CA ASP A 42 13.59 -3.90 4.87
C ASP A 42 12.55 -4.21 5.96
N LYS A 43 12.48 -3.38 7.02
CA LYS A 43 11.55 -3.52 8.14
C LYS A 43 10.12 -3.10 7.78
N ILE A 44 9.96 -2.18 6.84
CA ILE A 44 8.65 -1.67 6.44
C ILE A 44 8.14 -2.43 5.21
N LYS A 45 6.85 -2.79 5.28
CA LYS A 45 6.11 -3.38 4.17
C LYS A 45 4.99 -2.45 3.76
N PHE A 46 4.86 -2.18 2.47
CA PHE A 46 3.73 -1.46 1.94
C PHE A 46 2.66 -2.45 1.51
N GLN A 47 1.43 -2.20 1.93
CA GLN A 47 0.26 -2.90 1.43
C GLN A 47 -0.42 -2.03 0.37
N GLY A 48 -0.61 -2.60 -0.82
CA GLY A 48 -1.26 -1.94 -1.93
C GLY A 48 -2.51 -2.69 -2.35
N LYS A 49 -3.59 -1.95 -2.62
CA LYS A 49 -4.84 -2.51 -3.15
C LYS A 49 -5.15 -1.91 -4.51
N CYS A 50 -5.42 -2.77 -5.49
CA CYS A 50 -5.82 -2.36 -6.82
C CYS A 50 -7.32 -2.04 -6.85
N SER A 51 -7.71 -0.84 -7.25
CA SER A 51 -9.12 -0.46 -7.35
C SER A 51 -9.87 -1.21 -8.45
N LYS A 52 -9.18 -1.73 -9.47
CA LYS A 52 -9.78 -2.42 -10.62
C LYS A 52 -10.06 -3.90 -10.35
N CYS A 53 -9.06 -4.66 -9.90
CA CYS A 53 -9.21 -6.10 -9.65
C CYS A 53 -9.46 -6.44 -8.18
N LEU A 54 -9.44 -5.43 -7.29
CA LEU A 54 -9.57 -5.56 -5.83
C LEU A 54 -8.48 -6.44 -5.17
N GLY A 55 -7.50 -6.91 -5.95
CA GLY A 55 -6.36 -7.66 -5.48
C GLY A 55 -5.45 -6.81 -4.60
N THR A 56 -4.85 -7.48 -3.62
CA THR A 56 -3.98 -6.86 -2.61
C THR A 56 -2.59 -7.44 -2.72
N VAL A 57 -1.58 -6.57 -2.75
CA VAL A 57 -0.17 -6.95 -2.75
C VAL A 57 0.51 -6.36 -1.54
N THR A 58 1.53 -7.05 -1.04
CA THR A 58 2.39 -6.55 0.02
C THR A 58 3.82 -6.68 -0.46
N ILE A 59 4.56 -5.57 -0.44
CA ILE A 59 5.95 -5.48 -0.88
C ILE A 59 6.79 -4.83 0.21
N LYS A 60 8.11 -5.06 0.21
CA LYS A 60 9.00 -4.32 1.11
C LYS A 60 9.21 -2.91 0.58
N SER A 61 9.53 -1.98 1.48
CA SER A 61 9.87 -0.61 1.08
C SER A 61 11.09 -0.57 0.14
N THR A 62 12.07 -1.45 0.34
CA THR A 62 13.25 -1.61 -0.53
C THR A 62 12.90 -2.04 -1.96
N ASP A 63 11.78 -2.76 -2.14
CA ASP A 63 11.29 -3.22 -3.44
C ASP A 63 10.42 -2.15 -4.16
N TRP A 64 10.16 -1.00 -3.53
CA TRP A 64 9.25 0.04 -4.05
C TRP A 64 9.64 0.54 -5.43
N MET A 65 10.91 0.93 -5.60
CA MET A 65 11.41 1.43 -6.88
C MET A 65 11.33 0.36 -7.97
N MET A 66 11.64 -0.90 -7.63
CA MET A 66 11.52 -2.01 -8.55
C MET A 66 10.06 -2.24 -8.95
N PHE A 67 9.14 -2.19 -7.99
CA PHE A 67 7.71 -2.34 -8.26
C PHE A 67 7.19 -1.25 -9.21
N ASN A 68 7.46 0.02 -8.94
CA ASN A 68 7.04 1.13 -9.81
C ASN A 68 7.60 1.03 -11.23
N ARG A 69 8.86 0.61 -11.38
CA ARG A 69 9.45 0.43 -12.69
C ARG A 69 8.78 -0.70 -13.48
N LEU A 70 8.40 -1.79 -12.82
CA LEU A 70 7.87 -2.99 -13.48
C LEU A 70 6.35 -2.92 -13.72
N MET A 71 5.60 -2.31 -12.81
CA MET A 71 4.13 -2.20 -12.88
C MET A 71 3.67 -0.88 -13.53
N GLY A 72 4.55 0.10 -13.65
CA GLY A 72 4.21 1.50 -13.95
C GLY A 72 4.08 2.33 -12.68
N GLU A 73 4.00 3.66 -12.83
CA GLU A 73 3.91 4.58 -11.70
C GLU A 73 2.66 4.30 -10.86
N THR A 74 2.88 4.01 -9.57
CA THR A 74 1.82 3.69 -8.62
C THR A 74 1.70 4.76 -7.55
N LYS A 75 0.54 4.81 -6.87
CA LYS A 75 0.26 5.84 -5.87
C LYS A 75 0.68 5.35 -4.49
N LEU A 76 1.39 6.18 -3.74
CA LEU A 76 1.68 5.99 -2.32
C LEU A 76 0.92 7.06 -1.54
N VAL A 77 0.15 6.64 -0.54
CA VAL A 77 -0.61 7.52 0.34
C VAL A 77 -0.16 7.28 1.77
N THR A 78 0.23 8.34 2.46
CA THR A 78 0.52 8.29 3.89
C THR A 78 -0.78 8.38 4.66
N VAL A 79 -1.02 7.42 5.54
CA VAL A 79 -2.20 7.38 6.41
C VAL A 79 -1.77 7.75 7.81
N LYS A 80 -2.41 8.78 8.36
CA LYS A 80 -2.28 9.13 9.77
C LYS A 80 -3.22 8.25 10.58
N SER A 81 -2.70 7.45 11.50
CA SER A 81 -3.53 6.69 12.44
C SER A 81 -4.15 7.65 13.44
N THR A 82 -5.30 8.23 13.12
CA THR A 82 -6.13 8.96 14.08
C THR A 82 -6.92 7.95 14.91
N TYR A 83 -6.31 7.44 15.99
CA TYR A 83 -7.02 6.70 17.04
C TYR A 83 -7.91 7.66 17.85
N ASN A 84 -8.94 8.26 17.24
CA ASN A 84 -9.90 9.12 17.95
C ASN A 84 -11.29 8.48 18.12
N SER A 85 -11.57 7.33 17.50
CA SER A 85 -12.93 6.75 17.48
C SER A 85 -13.32 5.96 18.75
N LEU A 86 -12.51 5.97 19.82
CA LEU A 86 -12.78 5.18 21.03
C LEU A 86 -12.98 6.02 22.32
N PHE A 87 -12.83 7.34 22.25
CA PHE A 87 -12.94 8.23 23.42
C PHE A 87 -13.86 9.44 23.20
N GLU A 88 -14.59 9.51 22.08
CA GLU A 88 -15.74 10.42 21.99
C GLU A 88 -16.89 9.79 22.79
N SER A 89 -16.88 10.04 24.11
CA SER A 89 -18.08 9.95 24.92
C SER A 89 -19.14 10.83 24.27
N PRO A 90 -20.36 10.33 23.98
CA PRO A 90 -21.46 11.20 23.60
C PRO A 90 -21.60 12.25 24.70
N SER A 91 -21.51 13.51 24.30
CA SER A 91 -21.89 14.62 25.14
C SER A 91 -23.38 14.45 25.41
N ASP A 92 -23.72 13.98 26.61
CA ASP A 92 -25.08 14.09 27.14
C ASP A 92 -25.37 15.58 27.34
N THR A 93 -25.81 16.23 26.26
CA THR A 93 -26.72 17.36 26.36
C THR A 93 -28.05 16.82 26.82
N ASP A 94 -28.39 17.01 28.09
CA ASP A 94 -29.78 17.15 28.53
C ASP A 94 -29.85 18.13 29.69
N THR A 95 -30.06 19.38 29.28
CA THR A 95 -31.04 20.35 29.81
C THR A 95 -31.82 19.93 31.06
N GLU A 96 -31.64 20.70 32.14
CA GLU A 96 -32.76 21.25 32.94
C GLU A 96 -32.35 22.58 33.57
#